data_AF-A0A1Y4VW28-F1
#
_entry.id   AF-A0A1Y4VW28-F1
#
_cell.length_a   1.000
_cell.length_b   1.000
_cell.length_c   1.000
_cell.angle_alpha   90.00
_cell.angle_beta   90.00
_cell.angle_gamma   90.00
#
_symmetry.space_group_name_H-M   'P 1'
#
loop_
_entity.id
_entity.type
_entity.pdbx_description
1 polymer ?
#
loop_
_entity_poly.entity_id
_entity_poly.type
_entity_poly.pdbx_seq_one_letter_code
_entity_poly.pdbx_strand_id
1 'polypeptide(L)'
;MQNKIIVSILTFFILVDTILIYLALTISPIKLKRNVFTFQYGQVIPTDVSEYVNANHSVLENVKLDLSHVSKEVGTYQASITYFNETQYFEIVVEDTIKPKFQLKKVEWHVQLGETLQAEDLIENVEDHSLTKVYFYDEKSGKKSETKSFEIEGTQIERIIVEDQHGNQSSSLRVKVVVEKNAIAPTIKGIENLEIHVGESVDLYDGVYATDDIEGDITSRLIVDGHVDNQVPGIYEIMYTVSDKDGNTTQVVRTITVIEVEDDN
;
A
#
# COMPACT_ATOMS: atom_id res chain seq x y z
N MET A 1 37.24 -45.62 73.21
CA MET A 1 37.09 -44.41 72.35
C MET A 1 36.42 -44.72 71.02
N GLN A 2 36.71 -45.85 70.35
CA GLN A 2 36.11 -46.24 69.06
C GLN A 2 34.57 -46.25 69.03
N ASN A 3 33.89 -46.86 70.01
CA ASN A 3 32.42 -46.95 69.97
C ASN A 3 31.71 -45.58 70.06
N LYS A 4 32.29 -44.60 70.77
CA LYS A 4 31.72 -43.25 70.86
C LYS A 4 31.89 -42.48 69.53
N ILE A 5 33.00 -42.70 68.85
CA ILE A 5 33.27 -42.12 67.51
C ILE A 5 32.31 -42.70 66.47
N ILE A 6 32.10 -44.03 66.50
CA ILE A 6 31.18 -44.72 65.58
C ILE A 6 29.74 -44.23 65.77
N VAL A 7 29.26 -44.12 67.02
CA VAL A 7 27.90 -43.61 67.30
C VAL A 7 27.73 -42.15 66.86
N SER A 8 28.75 -41.32 67.04
CA SER A 8 28.70 -39.92 66.61
C SER A 8 28.68 -39.77 65.08
N ILE A 9 29.40 -40.65 64.36
CA ILE A 9 29.39 -40.68 62.90
C ILE A 9 28.03 -41.18 62.40
N LEU A 10 27.49 -42.26 62.98
CA LEU A 10 26.21 -42.83 62.56
C LEU A 10 25.04 -41.86 62.77
N THR A 11 25.05 -41.14 63.90
CA THR A 11 24.05 -40.09 64.20
C THR A 11 24.16 -38.90 63.25
N PHE A 12 25.38 -38.50 62.86
CA PHE A 12 25.59 -37.47 61.85
C PHE A 12 25.03 -37.89 60.48
N PHE A 13 25.29 -39.14 60.03
CA PHE A 13 24.73 -39.65 58.77
C PHE A 13 23.19 -39.72 58.80
N ILE A 14 22.60 -40.19 59.89
CA ILE A 14 21.13 -40.22 60.05
C ILE A 14 20.54 -38.79 60.03
N LEU A 15 21.22 -37.81 60.64
CA LEU A 15 20.78 -36.42 60.60
C LEU A 15 20.86 -35.86 59.17
N VAL A 16 21.95 -36.13 58.46
CA VAL A 16 22.12 -35.70 57.06
C VAL A 16 21.08 -36.35 56.16
N ASP A 17 20.82 -37.65 56.28
CA ASP A 17 19.80 -38.36 55.50
C ASP A 17 18.39 -37.87 55.80
N THR A 18 18.07 -37.58 57.07
CA THR A 18 16.74 -37.02 57.40
C THR A 18 16.57 -35.61 56.84
N ILE A 19 17.63 -34.79 56.83
CA ILE A 19 17.64 -33.48 56.17
C ILE A 19 17.47 -33.64 54.65
N LEU A 20 18.21 -34.55 54.02
CA LEU A 20 18.13 -34.80 52.57
C LEU A 20 16.76 -35.34 52.15
N ILE A 21 16.17 -36.26 52.92
CA ILE A 21 14.82 -36.78 52.69
C ILE A 21 13.78 -35.67 52.90
N TYR A 22 13.93 -34.85 53.95
CA TYR A 22 13.05 -33.71 54.17
C TYR A 22 13.14 -32.69 53.03
N LEU A 23 14.34 -32.37 52.54
CA LEU A 23 14.56 -31.54 51.35
C LEU A 23 13.91 -32.17 50.11
N ALA A 24 14.14 -33.46 49.86
CA ALA A 24 13.56 -34.17 48.72
C ALA A 24 12.02 -34.22 48.76
N LEU A 25 11.42 -34.32 49.94
CA LEU A 25 9.97 -34.30 50.13
C LEU A 25 9.36 -32.89 50.09
N THR A 26 10.16 -31.84 50.30
CA THR A 26 9.69 -30.45 50.29
C THR A 26 9.93 -29.73 48.97
N ILE A 27 10.91 -30.16 48.17
CA ILE A 27 11.12 -29.66 46.81
C ILE A 27 10.05 -30.26 45.90
N SER A 28 8.96 -29.51 45.70
CA SER A 28 7.92 -29.87 44.74
C SER A 28 8.44 -29.67 43.31
N PRO A 29 8.33 -30.68 42.42
CA PRO A 29 8.73 -30.52 41.02
C PRO A 29 7.83 -29.48 40.36
N ILE A 30 8.47 -28.52 39.69
CA ILE A 30 7.75 -27.48 38.96
C ILE A 30 7.25 -28.03 37.63
N LYS A 31 5.98 -27.74 37.33
CA LYS A 31 5.36 -28.11 36.07
C LYS A 31 5.01 -26.86 35.26
N LEU A 32 5.56 -26.78 34.05
CA LEU A 32 5.15 -25.80 33.06
C LEU A 32 3.64 -25.95 32.75
N LYS A 33 2.96 -24.82 32.59
CA LYS A 33 1.57 -24.79 32.11
C LYS A 33 1.46 -25.38 30.71
N ARG A 34 2.45 -25.10 29.85
CA ARG A 34 2.56 -25.52 28.45
C ARG A 34 4.04 -25.61 28.05
N ASN A 35 4.34 -26.38 27.01
CA ASN A 35 5.69 -26.42 26.44
C ASN A 35 5.90 -25.33 25.37
N VAL A 36 4.80 -24.74 24.90
CA VAL A 36 4.78 -23.66 23.90
C VAL A 36 3.79 -22.59 24.36
N PHE A 37 4.22 -21.33 24.36
CA PHE A 37 3.42 -20.17 24.67
C PHE A 37 3.37 -19.26 23.45
N THR A 38 2.16 -18.95 22.98
CA THR A 38 1.95 -18.14 21.78
C THR A 38 1.47 -16.75 22.17
N PHE A 39 2.10 -15.72 21.62
CA PHE A 39 1.73 -14.31 21.83
C PHE A 39 1.54 -13.62 20.49
N GLN A 40 0.64 -12.64 20.45
CA GLN A 40 0.44 -11.84 19.24
C GLN A 40 1.56 -10.84 19.05
N TYR A 41 1.97 -10.61 17.80
CA TYR A 41 2.92 -9.56 17.45
C TYR A 41 2.47 -8.20 18.01
N GLY A 42 3.43 -7.43 18.55
CA GLY A 42 3.17 -6.15 19.21
C GLY A 42 2.67 -6.24 20.66
N GLN A 43 2.28 -7.43 21.16
CA GLN A 43 1.92 -7.61 22.57
C GLN A 43 3.15 -7.72 23.49
N VAL A 44 2.97 -7.30 24.74
CA VAL A 44 4.00 -7.47 25.77
C VAL A 44 4.02 -8.93 26.21
N ILE A 45 5.17 -9.58 26.06
CA ILE A 45 5.41 -10.91 26.61
C ILE A 45 5.49 -10.79 28.15
N PRO A 46 4.63 -11.51 28.91
CA PRO A 46 4.62 -11.40 30.36
C PRO A 46 5.96 -11.77 30.99
N THR A 47 6.38 -11.03 32.00
CA THR A 47 7.57 -11.37 32.79
C THR A 47 7.21 -12.04 34.12
N ASP A 48 5.91 -12.10 34.45
CA ASP A 48 5.44 -12.82 35.64
C ASP A 48 5.56 -14.33 35.40
N VAL A 49 6.31 -15.00 36.27
CA VAL A 49 6.56 -16.43 36.20
C VAL A 49 5.27 -17.25 36.37
N SER A 50 4.29 -16.68 37.08
CA SER A 50 2.99 -17.32 37.29
C SER A 50 2.27 -17.61 35.97
N GLU A 51 2.57 -16.88 34.88
CA GLU A 51 1.99 -17.11 33.56
C GLU A 51 2.50 -18.39 32.89
N TYR A 52 3.71 -18.84 33.24
CA TYR A 52 4.38 -19.98 32.62
C TYR A 52 4.29 -21.25 33.46
N VAL A 53 4.11 -21.11 34.78
CA VAL A 53 4.29 -22.19 35.74
C VAL A 53 3.05 -22.35 36.62
N ASN A 54 2.66 -23.60 36.88
CA ASN A 54 1.69 -23.93 37.92
C ASN A 54 2.42 -24.29 39.23
N ALA A 55 2.49 -23.34 40.16
CA ALA A 55 3.06 -23.56 41.48
C ALA A 55 2.41 -22.65 42.54
N ASN A 56 2.63 -22.96 43.82
CA ASN A 56 2.20 -22.07 44.92
C ASN A 56 3.09 -20.81 44.97
N HIS A 57 2.64 -19.80 45.72
CA HIS A 57 3.32 -18.51 45.78
C HIS A 57 4.80 -18.61 46.21
N SER A 58 5.09 -19.37 47.28
CA SER A 58 6.46 -19.54 47.79
C SER A 58 7.41 -20.20 46.79
N VAL A 59 6.90 -21.11 45.95
CA VAL A 59 7.69 -21.71 44.88
C VAL A 59 7.95 -20.69 43.78
N LEU A 60 6.91 -19.95 43.34
CA LEU A 60 7.02 -18.94 42.27
C LEU A 60 8.06 -17.86 42.57
N GLU A 61 8.16 -17.39 43.81
CA GLU A 61 9.17 -16.40 44.24
C GLU A 61 10.62 -16.85 44.00
N ASN A 62 10.86 -18.16 43.95
CA ASN A 62 12.18 -18.75 43.78
C ASN A 62 12.45 -19.22 42.34
N VAL A 63 11.47 -19.11 41.44
CA VAL A 63 11.66 -19.47 40.02
C VAL A 63 12.28 -18.29 39.29
N LYS A 64 13.33 -18.56 38.53
CA LYS A 64 13.98 -17.58 37.66
C LYS A 64 13.52 -17.82 36.23
N LEU A 65 12.83 -16.84 35.66
CA LEU A 65 12.46 -16.84 34.25
C LEU A 65 13.58 -16.18 33.43
N ASP A 66 14.01 -16.86 32.37
CA ASP A 66 14.97 -16.35 31.39
C ASP A 66 14.30 -16.20 30.03
N LEU A 67 14.18 -14.94 29.60
CA LEU A 67 13.66 -14.51 28.30
C LEU A 67 14.75 -13.82 27.45
N SER A 68 16.04 -13.94 27.81
CA SER A 68 17.13 -13.20 27.17
C SER A 68 17.28 -13.47 25.67
N HIS A 69 16.84 -14.64 25.21
CA HIS A 69 16.86 -15.05 23.80
C HIS A 69 15.51 -14.84 23.08
N VAL A 70 14.54 -14.21 23.74
CA VAL A 70 13.19 -14.02 23.19
C VAL A 70 13.09 -12.64 22.55
N SER A 71 12.82 -12.62 21.24
CA SER A 71 12.54 -11.38 20.53
C SER A 71 11.05 -11.03 20.60
N LYS A 72 10.73 -9.76 20.30
CA LYS A 72 9.36 -9.29 20.07
C LYS A 72 8.91 -9.45 18.62
N GLU A 73 9.85 -9.76 17.73
CA GLU A 73 9.55 -10.01 16.32
C GLU A 73 8.87 -11.37 16.13
N VAL A 74 8.15 -11.53 15.01
CA VAL A 74 7.52 -12.81 14.66
C VAL A 74 8.57 -13.90 14.52
N GLY A 75 8.35 -15.03 15.20
CA GLY A 75 9.29 -16.14 15.24
C GLY A 75 9.10 -17.05 16.43
N THR A 76 9.92 -18.11 16.47
CA THR A 76 9.97 -19.05 17.60
C THR A 76 11.27 -18.84 18.36
N TYR A 77 11.17 -18.68 19.67
CA TYR A 77 12.28 -18.40 20.57
C TYR A 77 12.31 -19.39 21.72
N GLN A 78 13.51 -19.73 22.16
CA GLN A 78 13.69 -20.58 23.32
C GLN A 78 13.74 -19.72 24.58
N ALA A 79 12.96 -20.10 25.58
CA ALA A 79 12.96 -19.53 26.92
C ALA A 79 13.21 -20.63 27.96
N SER A 80 13.57 -20.24 29.17
CA SER A 80 13.74 -21.21 30.24
C SER A 80 13.28 -20.71 31.60
N ILE A 81 12.92 -21.64 32.46
CA ILE A 81 12.77 -21.41 33.90
C ILE A 81 13.81 -22.22 34.65
N THR A 82 14.38 -21.64 35.70
CA THR A 82 15.31 -22.32 36.60
C THR A 82 14.76 -22.32 38.02
N TYR A 83 14.75 -23.48 38.65
CA TYR A 83 14.35 -23.66 40.05
C TYR A 83 15.22 -24.75 40.69
N PHE A 84 15.81 -24.47 41.86
CA PHE A 84 16.73 -25.39 42.56
C PHE A 84 17.79 -26.04 41.66
N ASN A 85 18.40 -25.24 40.76
CA ASN A 85 19.41 -25.66 39.77
C ASN A 85 18.91 -26.61 38.66
N GLU A 86 17.63 -26.93 38.60
CA GLU A 86 17.02 -27.57 37.44
C GLU A 86 16.49 -26.50 36.48
N THR A 87 16.81 -26.65 35.19
CA THR A 87 16.36 -25.74 34.14
C THR A 87 15.43 -26.48 33.19
N GLN A 88 14.24 -25.92 32.99
CA GLN A 88 13.28 -26.42 32.01
C GLN A 88 13.18 -25.41 30.87
N TYR A 89 13.32 -25.90 29.65
CA TYR A 89 13.18 -25.11 28.43
C TYR A 89 11.76 -25.23 27.90
N PHE A 90 11.28 -24.13 27.31
CA PHE A 90 10.03 -24.07 26.59
C PHE A 90 10.15 -23.09 25.43
N GLU A 91 9.17 -23.12 24.54
CA GLU A 91 9.15 -22.26 23.37
C GLU A 91 8.18 -21.09 23.58
N ILE A 92 8.60 -19.93 23.09
CA ILE A 92 7.74 -18.76 22.90
C ILE A 92 7.59 -18.55 21.40
N VAL A 93 6.36 -18.58 20.92
CA VAL A 93 6.01 -18.30 19.53
C VAL A 93 5.37 -16.92 19.50
N VAL A 94 5.98 -15.98 18.79
CA VAL A 94 5.35 -14.71 18.44
C VAL A 94 4.82 -14.86 17.04
N GLU A 95 3.51 -14.74 16.88
CA GLU A 95 2.84 -14.81 15.58
C GLU A 95 1.98 -13.58 15.35
N ASP A 96 1.86 -13.17 14.10
CA ASP A 96 0.91 -12.13 13.73
C ASP A 96 -0.30 -12.78 13.07
N THR A 97 -1.44 -12.75 13.76
CA THR A 97 -2.73 -13.23 13.23
C THR A 97 -3.76 -12.11 13.11
N ILE A 98 -3.36 -10.89 13.45
CA ILE A 98 -4.27 -9.76 13.48
C ILE A 98 -4.38 -9.25 12.05
N LYS A 99 -5.62 -9.12 11.57
CA LYS A 99 -5.87 -8.60 10.23
C LYS A 99 -5.81 -7.08 10.26
N PRO A 100 -5.21 -6.45 9.23
CA PRO A 100 -5.21 -5.01 9.11
C PRO A 100 -6.64 -4.49 8.97
N LYS A 101 -6.88 -3.31 9.56
CA LYS A 101 -8.09 -2.53 9.38
C LYS A 101 -7.75 -1.25 8.66
N PHE A 102 -8.67 -0.73 7.86
CA PHE A 102 -8.40 0.48 7.10
C PHE A 102 -9.68 1.27 6.82
N GLN A 103 -9.51 2.56 6.52
CA GLN A 103 -10.58 3.45 6.09
C GLN A 103 -10.22 4.06 4.74
N LEU A 104 -11.23 4.26 3.89
CA LEU A 104 -11.07 4.90 2.58
C LEU A 104 -11.16 6.42 2.74
N LYS A 105 -10.31 7.18 2.03
CA LYS A 105 -10.43 8.66 1.96
C LYS A 105 -11.79 9.11 1.45
N LYS A 106 -12.32 8.37 0.47
CA LYS A 106 -13.65 8.57 -0.11
C LYS A 106 -14.13 7.30 -0.79
N VAL A 107 -15.45 7.16 -0.85
CA VAL A 107 -16.13 6.00 -1.44
C VAL A 107 -16.37 6.16 -2.94
N GLU A 108 -16.19 7.36 -3.48
CA GLU A 108 -16.40 7.69 -4.89
C GLU A 108 -15.21 8.47 -5.45
N TRP A 109 -14.68 7.99 -6.58
CA TRP A 109 -13.56 8.59 -7.30
C TRP A 109 -13.96 8.83 -8.75
N HIS A 110 -13.62 10.00 -9.27
CA HIS A 110 -13.69 10.31 -10.69
C HIS A 110 -12.30 10.18 -11.27
N VAL A 111 -12.17 9.45 -12.38
CA VAL A 111 -10.92 9.24 -13.11
C VAL A 111 -11.16 9.42 -14.60
N GLN A 112 -10.13 9.82 -15.32
CA GLN A 112 -10.19 9.97 -16.77
C GLN A 112 -10.01 8.61 -17.46
N LEU A 113 -10.56 8.50 -18.68
CA LEU A 113 -10.37 7.32 -19.52
C LEU A 113 -8.88 7.07 -19.81
N GLY A 114 -8.41 5.87 -19.49
CA GLY A 114 -7.00 5.46 -19.60
C GLY A 114 -6.13 5.84 -18.38
N GLU A 115 -6.70 6.49 -17.36
CA GLU A 115 -5.97 6.84 -16.14
C GLU A 115 -5.64 5.58 -15.32
N THR A 116 -4.45 5.58 -14.69
CA THR A 116 -4.01 4.54 -13.75
C THR A 116 -4.09 5.06 -12.32
N LEU A 117 -4.86 4.37 -11.48
CA LEU A 117 -5.02 4.69 -10.07
C LEU A 117 -4.16 3.75 -9.21
N GLN A 118 -3.48 4.30 -8.20
CA GLN A 118 -2.82 3.51 -7.15
C GLN A 118 -3.84 3.18 -6.06
N ALA A 119 -3.81 1.94 -5.55
CA ALA A 119 -4.72 1.52 -4.49
C ALA A 119 -4.44 2.28 -3.18
N GLU A 120 -3.17 2.61 -2.90
CA GLU A 120 -2.75 3.38 -1.73
C GLU A 120 -3.36 4.80 -1.69
N ASP A 121 -3.59 5.42 -2.85
CA ASP A 121 -4.19 6.75 -2.94
C ASP A 121 -5.61 6.79 -2.38
N LEU A 122 -6.28 5.63 -2.31
CA LEU A 122 -7.65 5.48 -1.86
C LEU A 122 -7.78 5.39 -0.33
N ILE A 123 -6.67 5.19 0.39
CA ILE A 123 -6.67 4.87 1.82
C ILE A 123 -6.39 6.09 2.68
N GLU A 124 -7.25 6.35 3.67
CA GLU A 124 -7.06 7.43 4.65
C GLU A 124 -6.11 7.00 5.77
N ASN A 125 -6.39 5.84 6.36
CA ASN A 125 -5.55 5.25 7.40
C ASN A 125 -5.59 3.72 7.33
N VAL A 126 -4.52 3.12 7.86
CA VAL A 126 -4.41 1.69 8.11
C VAL A 126 -4.01 1.50 9.58
N GLU A 127 -4.73 0.64 10.28
CA GLU A 127 -4.44 0.21 11.64
C GLU A 127 -3.90 -1.22 11.59
N ASP A 128 -2.59 -1.34 11.76
CA ASP A 128 -1.90 -2.61 11.88
C ASP A 128 -0.54 -2.42 12.60
N HIS A 129 -0.03 -3.48 13.22
CA HIS A 129 1.30 -3.46 13.85
C HIS A 129 2.42 -3.77 12.86
N SER A 130 2.08 -4.47 11.78
CA SER A 130 2.98 -4.90 10.73
C SER A 130 2.96 -3.93 9.55
N LEU A 131 3.99 -4.03 8.70
CA LEU A 131 4.00 -3.30 7.44
C LEU A 131 2.89 -3.81 6.53
N THR A 132 2.17 -2.89 5.90
CA THR A 132 0.99 -3.20 5.08
C THR A 132 1.12 -2.73 3.64
N LYS A 133 0.45 -3.42 2.74
CA LYS A 133 0.25 -3.04 1.33
C LYS A 133 -1.23 -3.04 0.95
N VAL A 134 -1.58 -2.17 0.01
CA VAL A 134 -2.96 -1.97 -0.44
C VAL A 134 -3.12 -2.50 -1.85
N TYR A 135 -4.24 -3.19 -2.12
CA TYR A 135 -4.50 -3.77 -3.43
C TYR A 135 -5.94 -3.58 -3.89
N PHE A 136 -6.10 -3.40 -5.20
CA PHE A 136 -7.31 -3.79 -5.91
C PHE A 136 -7.43 -5.31 -5.90
N TYR A 137 -8.61 -5.81 -5.56
CA TYR A 137 -8.87 -7.24 -5.38
C TYR A 137 -10.02 -7.73 -6.25
N ASP A 138 -9.74 -8.73 -7.07
CA ASP A 138 -10.76 -9.47 -7.81
C ASP A 138 -11.14 -10.74 -7.05
N GLU A 139 -12.34 -10.74 -6.45
CA GLU A 139 -12.88 -11.89 -5.71
C GLU A 139 -13.02 -13.16 -6.56
N LYS A 140 -13.24 -13.04 -7.88
CA LYS A 140 -13.48 -14.21 -8.73
C LYS A 140 -12.18 -14.93 -9.06
N SER A 141 -11.13 -14.17 -9.34
CA SER A 141 -9.82 -14.72 -9.72
C SER A 141 -8.84 -14.82 -8.55
N GLY A 142 -9.13 -14.16 -7.42
CA GLY A 142 -8.20 -14.00 -6.29
C GLY A 142 -7.01 -13.09 -6.61
N LYS A 143 -7.02 -12.39 -7.76
CA LYS A 143 -5.91 -11.56 -8.21
C LYS A 143 -5.86 -10.25 -7.41
N LYS A 144 -4.63 -9.84 -7.09
CA LYS A 144 -4.30 -8.59 -6.39
C LYS A 144 -3.46 -7.71 -7.32
N SER A 145 -3.73 -6.41 -7.33
CA SER A 145 -2.88 -5.43 -8.02
C SER A 145 -2.78 -4.13 -7.22
N GLU A 146 -1.57 -3.59 -7.11
CA GLU A 146 -1.34 -2.29 -6.43
C GLU A 146 -1.90 -1.13 -7.28
N THR A 147 -2.00 -1.32 -8.59
CA THR A 147 -2.57 -0.36 -9.55
C THR A 147 -3.72 -0.94 -10.36
N LYS A 148 -4.52 -0.04 -10.94
CA LYS A 148 -5.52 -0.40 -11.95
C LYS A 148 -5.69 0.74 -12.98
N SER A 149 -5.65 0.39 -14.27
CA SER A 149 -5.99 1.31 -15.37
C SER A 149 -7.45 1.18 -15.78
N PHE A 150 -8.07 2.30 -16.13
CA PHE A 150 -9.50 2.40 -16.43
C PHE A 150 -9.75 2.70 -17.91
N GLU A 151 -9.78 1.65 -18.74
CA GLU A 151 -9.91 1.77 -20.20
C GLU A 151 -11.35 1.80 -20.73
N ILE A 152 -12.34 1.74 -19.83
CA ILE A 152 -13.76 1.66 -20.19
C ILE A 152 -14.52 2.71 -19.40
N GLU A 153 -15.28 3.54 -20.12
CA GLU A 153 -16.16 4.55 -19.54
C GLU A 153 -17.27 3.94 -18.66
N GLY A 154 -17.72 4.73 -17.70
CA GLY A 154 -18.85 4.41 -16.85
C GLY A 154 -18.46 4.10 -15.42
N THR A 155 -19.43 3.63 -14.65
CA THR A 155 -19.26 3.35 -13.22
C THR A 155 -18.80 1.91 -13.00
N GLN A 156 -17.67 1.76 -12.33
CA GLN A 156 -17.10 0.48 -11.91
C GLN A 156 -17.09 0.40 -10.38
N ILE A 157 -17.35 -0.78 -9.82
CA ILE A 157 -17.25 -1.01 -8.38
C ILE A 157 -16.01 -1.86 -8.15
N GLU A 158 -14.99 -1.22 -7.59
CA GLU A 158 -13.74 -1.86 -7.22
C GLU A 158 -13.76 -2.31 -5.77
N ARG A 159 -12.95 -3.31 -5.46
CA ARG A 159 -12.74 -3.78 -4.09
C ARG A 159 -11.31 -3.54 -3.68
N ILE A 160 -11.15 -2.97 -2.51
CA ILE A 160 -9.85 -2.68 -1.92
C ILE A 160 -9.66 -3.60 -0.72
N ILE A 161 -8.47 -4.15 -0.60
CA ILE A 161 -8.01 -4.91 0.56
C ILE A 161 -6.66 -4.35 1.01
N VAL A 162 -6.33 -4.59 2.26
CA VAL A 162 -5.01 -4.38 2.82
C VAL A 162 -4.48 -5.73 3.28
N GLU A 163 -3.21 -5.99 3.02
CA GLU A 163 -2.50 -7.19 3.48
C GLU A 163 -1.22 -6.77 4.20
N ASP A 164 -0.95 -7.40 5.33
CA ASP A 164 0.29 -7.21 6.05
C ASP A 164 1.44 -8.07 5.48
N GLN A 165 2.66 -7.86 5.98
CA GLN A 165 3.83 -8.64 5.58
C GLN A 165 3.79 -10.13 6.01
N HIS A 166 2.85 -10.51 6.89
CA HIS A 166 2.67 -11.85 7.42
C HIS A 166 1.53 -12.62 6.74
N GLY A 167 0.85 -12.00 5.76
CA GLY A 167 -0.23 -12.59 4.97
C GLY A 167 -1.63 -12.44 5.55
N ASN A 168 -1.81 -11.68 6.64
CA ASN A 168 -3.14 -11.37 7.14
C ASN A 168 -3.80 -10.31 6.26
N GLN A 169 -5.00 -10.65 5.77
CA GLN A 169 -5.75 -9.79 4.85
C GLN A 169 -6.99 -9.20 5.54
N SER A 170 -7.21 -7.91 5.34
CA SER A 170 -8.41 -7.21 5.76
C SER A 170 -9.68 -7.76 5.10
N SER A 171 -10.84 -7.40 5.65
CA SER A 171 -12.08 -7.44 4.87
C SER A 171 -11.98 -6.50 3.66
N SER A 172 -12.67 -6.82 2.56
CA SER A 172 -12.70 -5.93 1.40
C SER A 172 -13.68 -4.77 1.62
N LEU A 173 -13.27 -3.57 1.25
CA LEU A 173 -14.15 -2.41 1.12
C LEU A 173 -14.40 -2.10 -0.35
N ARG A 174 -15.59 -1.59 -0.67
CA ARG A 174 -15.97 -1.25 -2.05
C ARG A 174 -15.77 0.24 -2.28
N VAL A 175 -15.23 0.57 -3.45
CA VAL A 175 -15.08 1.93 -3.93
C VAL A 175 -15.74 2.05 -5.30
N LYS A 176 -16.54 3.10 -5.48
CA LYS A 176 -17.14 3.44 -6.77
C LYS A 176 -16.13 4.28 -7.55
N VAL A 177 -15.78 3.83 -8.74
CA VAL A 177 -14.93 4.58 -9.67
C VAL A 177 -15.78 4.97 -10.87
N VAL A 178 -15.90 6.26 -11.13
CA VAL A 178 -16.60 6.83 -12.27
C VAL A 178 -15.54 7.23 -13.29
N VAL A 179 -15.53 6.52 -14.41
CA VAL A 179 -14.58 6.74 -15.50
C VAL A 179 -15.25 7.61 -16.55
N GLU A 180 -14.68 8.79 -16.78
CA GLU A 180 -15.23 9.81 -17.67
C GLU A 180 -14.18 10.18 -18.73
N LYS A 181 -14.65 10.52 -19.94
CA LYS A 181 -13.76 11.12 -20.95
C LYS A 181 -13.36 12.52 -20.53
N ASN A 182 -12.19 12.96 -20.99
CA ASN A 182 -11.94 14.39 -21.02
C ASN A 182 -13.00 15.06 -21.91
N ALA A 183 -13.54 16.19 -21.46
CA ALA A 183 -14.55 16.96 -22.20
C ALA A 183 -14.03 18.35 -22.59
N ILE A 184 -12.76 18.64 -22.32
CA ILE A 184 -12.13 19.90 -22.69
C ILE A 184 -11.67 19.77 -24.13
N ALA A 185 -12.17 20.65 -25.00
CA ALA A 185 -11.76 20.66 -26.39
C ALA A 185 -10.37 21.31 -26.57
N PRO A 186 -9.58 20.85 -27.55
CA PRO A 186 -8.27 21.43 -27.85
C PRO A 186 -8.38 22.89 -28.31
N THR A 187 -7.28 23.65 -28.22
CA THR A 187 -7.23 25.05 -28.64
C THR A 187 -6.37 25.21 -29.89
N ILE A 188 -6.85 25.95 -30.89
CA ILE A 188 -6.07 26.37 -32.07
C ILE A 188 -5.60 27.82 -31.87
N LYS A 189 -4.32 28.10 -32.14
CA LYS A 189 -3.69 29.43 -32.04
C LYS A 189 -2.96 29.79 -33.33
N GLY A 190 -2.65 31.08 -33.50
CA GLY A 190 -2.01 31.59 -34.73
C GLY A 190 -2.97 31.79 -35.90
N ILE A 191 -4.28 31.89 -35.60
CA ILE A 191 -5.34 31.86 -36.60
C ILE A 191 -5.89 33.25 -36.96
N GLU A 192 -5.04 34.27 -36.86
CA GLU A 192 -5.40 35.64 -37.20
C GLU A 192 -5.66 35.79 -38.70
N ASN A 193 -6.60 36.65 -39.06
CA ASN A 193 -6.92 36.96 -40.45
C ASN A 193 -5.68 37.50 -41.16
N LEU A 194 -5.54 37.14 -42.44
CA LEU A 194 -4.46 37.63 -43.28
C LEU A 194 -4.99 38.49 -44.40
N GLU A 195 -4.16 39.45 -44.79
CA GLU A 195 -4.28 40.17 -46.04
C GLU A 195 -3.01 39.88 -46.85
N ILE A 196 -3.20 39.49 -48.11
CA ILE A 196 -2.10 39.21 -49.04
C ILE A 196 -2.37 39.93 -50.36
N HIS A 197 -1.31 40.28 -51.08
CA HIS A 197 -1.46 40.86 -52.41
C HIS A 197 -1.63 39.77 -53.47
N VAL A 198 -2.25 40.11 -54.61
CA VAL A 198 -2.34 39.22 -55.77
C VAL A 198 -0.95 38.67 -56.14
N GLY A 199 -0.86 37.34 -56.25
CA GLY A 199 0.38 36.63 -56.56
C GLY A 199 1.24 36.24 -55.35
N GLU A 200 0.95 36.76 -54.16
CA GLU A 200 1.66 36.40 -52.94
C GLU A 200 1.31 34.97 -52.49
N SER A 201 2.32 34.18 -52.15
CA SER A 201 2.13 32.82 -51.63
C SER A 201 1.79 32.86 -50.15
N VAL A 202 0.78 32.10 -49.73
CA VAL A 202 0.41 31.91 -48.32
C VAL A 202 0.57 30.44 -47.92
N ASP A 203 1.26 30.18 -46.81
CA ASP A 203 1.27 28.86 -46.17
C ASP A 203 0.19 28.83 -45.09
N LEU A 204 -0.80 27.94 -45.26
CA LEU A 204 -1.93 27.83 -44.35
C LEU A 204 -1.53 27.24 -42.98
N TYR A 205 -0.36 26.60 -42.86
CA TYR A 205 0.13 26.04 -41.60
C TYR A 205 1.09 26.97 -40.85
N ASP A 206 1.59 28.03 -41.50
CA ASP A 206 2.59 28.89 -40.89
C ASP A 206 2.03 29.63 -39.67
N GLY A 207 2.74 29.52 -38.56
CA GLY A 207 2.34 30.08 -37.26
C GLY A 207 1.13 29.41 -36.59
N VAL A 208 0.45 28.45 -37.24
CA VAL A 208 -0.73 27.78 -36.69
C VAL A 208 -0.33 26.57 -35.86
N TYR A 209 -0.79 26.50 -34.62
CA TYR A 209 -0.54 25.37 -33.74
C TYR A 209 -1.76 25.04 -32.88
N ALA A 210 -1.85 23.78 -32.46
CA ALA A 210 -2.95 23.27 -31.65
C ALA A 210 -2.44 22.60 -30.37
N THR A 211 -3.09 22.89 -29.25
CA THR A 211 -2.73 22.33 -27.93
C THR A 211 -3.95 21.78 -27.21
N ASP A 212 -3.78 20.64 -26.56
CA ASP A 212 -4.73 19.98 -25.68
C ASP A 212 -4.27 20.06 -24.21
N ASP A 213 -5.20 20.00 -23.25
CA ASP A 213 -4.86 20.11 -21.83
C ASP A 213 -4.16 18.86 -21.27
N ILE A 214 -4.41 17.68 -21.85
CA ILE A 214 -3.82 16.40 -21.43
C ILE A 214 -2.70 15.98 -22.39
N GLU A 215 -2.93 16.05 -23.69
CA GLU A 215 -2.00 15.53 -24.70
C GLU A 215 -0.87 16.52 -25.04
N GLY A 216 -1.02 17.80 -24.67
CA GLY A 216 -0.06 18.84 -25.00
C GLY A 216 -0.15 19.26 -26.47
N ASP A 217 0.97 19.29 -27.19
CA ASP A 217 0.98 19.72 -28.60
C ASP A 217 0.39 18.64 -29.52
N ILE A 218 -0.72 18.98 -30.16
CA ILE A 218 -1.42 18.14 -31.14
C ILE A 218 -1.50 18.77 -32.53
N THR A 219 -0.61 19.74 -32.82
CA THR A 219 -0.57 20.47 -34.12
C THR A 219 -0.53 19.54 -35.32
N SER A 220 0.12 18.38 -35.20
CA SER A 220 0.19 17.37 -36.26
C SER A 220 -1.16 16.76 -36.66
N ARG A 221 -2.21 16.97 -35.86
CA ARG A 221 -3.58 16.49 -36.11
C ARG A 221 -4.49 17.56 -36.74
N LEU A 222 -3.95 18.75 -37.00
CA LEU A 222 -4.70 19.84 -37.60
C LEU A 222 -5.13 19.49 -39.02
N ILE A 223 -6.42 19.62 -39.29
CA ILE A 223 -7.03 19.45 -40.61
C ILE A 223 -7.40 20.85 -41.12
N VAL A 224 -6.87 21.20 -42.28
CA VAL A 224 -7.13 22.48 -42.95
C VAL A 224 -8.00 22.21 -44.18
N ASP A 225 -9.20 22.78 -44.20
CA ASP A 225 -10.16 22.68 -45.29
C ASP A 225 -10.42 24.05 -45.90
N GLY A 226 -10.49 24.11 -47.24
CA GLY A 226 -10.58 25.37 -48.00
C GLY A 226 -9.39 25.60 -48.93
N HIS A 227 -9.52 26.59 -49.79
CA HIS A 227 -8.52 26.96 -50.79
C HIS A 227 -8.51 28.47 -51.01
N VAL A 228 -7.33 29.04 -51.15
CA VAL A 228 -7.14 30.45 -51.54
C VAL A 228 -6.67 30.49 -52.98
N ASP A 229 -7.45 31.14 -53.85
CA ASP A 229 -6.97 31.52 -55.18
C ASP A 229 -6.29 32.89 -55.06
N ASN A 230 -4.96 32.87 -54.94
CA ASN A 230 -4.18 34.11 -54.76
C ASN A 230 -4.03 34.94 -56.04
N GLN A 231 -4.66 34.54 -57.15
CA GLN A 231 -4.68 35.32 -58.40
C GLN A 231 -5.92 36.20 -58.53
N VAL A 232 -6.93 35.97 -57.70
CA VAL A 232 -8.23 36.66 -57.78
C VAL A 232 -8.45 37.43 -56.49
N PRO A 233 -8.62 38.77 -56.55
CA PRO A 233 -9.01 39.55 -55.39
C PRO A 233 -10.33 39.05 -54.80
N GLY A 234 -10.35 38.84 -53.49
CA GLY A 234 -11.49 38.21 -52.83
C GLY A 234 -11.24 37.86 -51.38
N ILE A 235 -12.31 37.44 -50.71
CA ILE A 235 -12.28 36.94 -49.34
C ILE A 235 -12.42 35.43 -49.40
N TYR A 236 -11.43 34.73 -48.84
CA TYR A 236 -11.36 33.28 -48.78
C TYR A 236 -11.44 32.83 -47.32
N GLU A 237 -12.34 31.89 -47.03
CA GLU A 237 -12.49 31.30 -45.70
C GLU A 237 -11.80 29.95 -45.65
N ILE A 238 -10.90 29.77 -44.69
CA ILE A 238 -10.19 28.52 -44.45
C ILE A 238 -10.60 27.99 -43.09
N MET A 239 -11.13 26.77 -43.05
CA MET A 239 -11.58 26.10 -41.84
C MET A 239 -10.48 25.21 -41.28
N TYR A 240 -10.15 25.43 -40.02
CA TYR A 240 -9.18 24.65 -39.27
C TYR A 240 -9.91 23.81 -38.24
N THR A 241 -9.73 22.50 -38.32
CA THR A 241 -10.34 21.53 -37.39
C THR A 241 -9.24 20.74 -36.70
N VAL A 242 -9.34 20.57 -35.38
CA VAL A 242 -8.47 19.66 -34.65
C VAL A 242 -9.30 18.87 -33.64
N SER A 243 -9.00 17.58 -33.49
CA SER A 243 -9.63 16.69 -32.52
C SER A 243 -8.59 16.03 -31.62
N ASP A 244 -8.91 15.90 -30.33
CA ASP A 244 -8.11 15.15 -29.36
C ASP A 244 -8.39 13.63 -29.44
N LYS A 245 -7.71 12.84 -28.60
CA LYS A 245 -7.92 11.37 -28.52
C LYS A 245 -9.29 10.96 -27.99
N ASP A 246 -9.93 11.82 -27.19
CA ASP A 246 -11.20 11.56 -26.54
C ASP A 246 -12.40 11.93 -27.43
N GLY A 247 -12.13 12.59 -28.56
CA GLY A 247 -13.08 12.99 -29.59
C GLY A 247 -13.55 14.45 -29.48
N ASN A 248 -13.03 15.23 -28.54
CA ASN A 248 -13.35 16.65 -28.46
C ASN A 248 -12.73 17.38 -29.64
N THR A 249 -13.49 18.29 -30.24
CA THR A 249 -13.12 18.92 -31.52
C THR A 249 -13.29 20.43 -31.43
N THR A 250 -12.32 21.15 -31.99
CA THR A 250 -12.37 22.60 -32.16
C THR A 250 -12.30 22.96 -33.64
N GLN A 251 -13.15 23.89 -34.06
CA GLN A 251 -13.19 24.44 -35.40
C GLN A 251 -13.05 25.96 -35.35
N VAL A 252 -12.12 26.50 -36.13
CA VAL A 252 -11.92 27.95 -36.27
C VAL A 252 -11.77 28.31 -37.74
N VAL A 253 -12.39 29.40 -38.15
CA VAL A 253 -12.27 29.93 -39.52
C VAL A 253 -11.26 31.06 -39.53
N ARG A 254 -10.30 30.99 -40.47
CA ARG A 254 -9.39 32.09 -40.82
C ARG A 254 -9.90 32.75 -42.08
N THR A 255 -9.98 34.08 -42.08
CA THR A 255 -10.27 34.85 -43.29
C THR A 255 -8.97 35.31 -43.94
N ILE A 256 -8.79 35.01 -45.22
CA ILE A 256 -7.68 35.50 -46.04
C ILE A 256 -8.25 36.42 -47.11
N THR A 257 -7.81 37.68 -47.09
CA THR A 257 -8.23 38.69 -48.06
C THR A 257 -7.12 38.87 -49.09
N VAL A 258 -7.43 38.61 -50.35
CA VAL A 258 -6.54 38.87 -51.48
C VAL A 258 -6.90 40.24 -52.04
N ILE A 259 -5.95 41.18 -52.00
CA ILE A 259 -6.12 42.55 -52.51
C ILE A 259 -5.27 42.80 -53.75
N GLU A 260 -5.73 43.70 -54.61
CA GLU A 260 -4.96 44.12 -55.79
C GLU A 260 -3.65 44.80 -55.35
N VAL A 261 -2.64 44.74 -56.23
CA VAL A 261 -1.43 45.55 -56.06
C VAL A 261 -1.78 46.94 -56.62
N GLU A 262 -1.79 47.97 -55.76
CA GLU A 262 -1.91 49.34 -56.28
C GLU A 262 -0.63 49.67 -57.06
N ASP A 263 -0.77 49.89 -58.37
CA ASP A 263 0.30 50.44 -59.20
C ASP A 263 0.50 51.91 -58.80
N ASP A 264 1.52 52.19 -57.98
CA ASP A 264 2.06 53.54 -57.77
C ASP A 264 2.65 54.03 -59.11
N ASN A 265 1.82 54.75 -59.88
CA ASN A 265 2.11 55.39 -61.17
C ASN A 265 3.36 56.28 -61.16
#